data_AF-A0A954PDT8-F1
#
_entry.id   AF-A0A954PDT8-F1
#
_cell.length_a   1.000
_cell.length_b   1.000
_cell.length_c   1.000
_cell.angle_alpha   90.00
_cell.angle_beta   90.00
_cell.angle_gamma   90.00
#
_symmetry.space_group_name_H-M   'P 1'
#
loop_
_entity.id
_entity.type
_entity.pdbx_description
1 polymer ?
#
loop_
_entity_poly.entity_id
_entity_poly.type
_entity_poly.pdbx_seq_one_letter_code
_entity_poly.pdbx_strand_id
1 'polypeptide(L)'
;MENAPTTERSVTKSMNKIQRRILGVLIEKARTTPDAYPLSLNALVNGANQKSNRHPLMQLTPETIEDELVTMRTAGMVAEVQGGSRVPKYRHYAYDYLGVKGAEAAVMTELLLRGEQTAGELRTRASRFEPIADLTTLHEILDSLKSRNLVVALTPAGRGQVFTHNLYLPEELEKLKRKFSEHTGDDMESTPAASQPARDFDAGIATGRSPTERQSASGGESFREEIGLLREEICELRLLVEELTDRLQRLEG
;
A
#
# COMPACT_ATOMS: atom_id res chain seq x y z
N MET A 1 26.47 -22.24 26.91
CA MET A 1 25.30 -21.36 27.06
C MET A 1 25.50 -20.22 26.09
N GLU A 2 24.95 -20.32 24.88
CA GLU A 2 24.95 -19.20 23.94
C GLU A 2 23.66 -19.33 23.13
N ASN A 3 22.61 -18.66 23.64
CA ASN A 3 21.33 -18.59 22.97
C ASN A 3 21.44 -17.56 21.85
N ALA A 4 21.54 -18.05 20.62
CA ALA A 4 21.31 -17.23 19.44
C ALA A 4 19.88 -16.64 19.50
N PRO A 5 19.68 -15.36 19.16
CA PRO A 5 18.34 -14.80 19.07
C PRO A 5 17.63 -15.48 17.90
N THR A 6 16.63 -16.30 18.20
CA THR A 6 15.68 -16.81 17.23
C THR A 6 14.91 -15.62 16.67
N THR A 7 15.33 -15.11 15.52
CA THR A 7 14.57 -14.14 14.74
C THR A 7 13.31 -14.84 14.25
N GLU A 8 12.22 -14.74 15.01
CA GLU A 8 10.89 -15.13 14.54
C GLU A 8 10.61 -14.34 13.26
N ARG A 9 10.69 -15.01 12.10
CA ARG A 9 10.22 -14.45 10.84
C ARG A 9 8.72 -14.24 10.96
N SER A 10 8.31 -13.07 11.43
CA SER A 10 6.93 -12.61 11.33
C SER A 10 6.54 -12.69 9.86
N VAL A 11 5.67 -13.63 9.51
CA VAL A 11 5.16 -13.80 8.14
C VAL A 11 4.40 -12.52 7.79
N THR A 12 5.04 -11.63 7.05
CA THR A 12 4.45 -10.36 6.61
C THR A 12 3.41 -10.63 5.55
N LYS A 13 2.16 -10.21 5.78
CA LYS A 13 1.08 -10.23 4.79
C LYS A 13 1.35 -9.16 3.72
N SER A 14 2.22 -9.44 2.76
CA SER A 14 2.56 -8.51 1.68
C SER A 14 1.54 -8.56 0.56
N MET A 15 1.19 -7.39 0.00
CA MET A 15 0.24 -7.23 -1.10
C MET A 15 0.79 -6.28 -2.16
N ASN A 16 0.52 -6.55 -3.43
CA ASN A 16 0.91 -5.64 -4.49
C ASN A 16 0.05 -4.35 -4.48
N LYS A 17 0.48 -3.33 -5.23
CA LYS A 17 -0.19 -2.01 -5.27
C LYS A 17 -1.66 -2.08 -5.70
N ILE A 18 -2.00 -3.00 -6.61
CA ILE A 18 -3.34 -3.14 -7.17
C ILE A 18 -4.26 -3.82 -6.15
N GLN A 19 -3.79 -4.90 -5.53
CA GLN A 19 -4.52 -5.59 -4.46
C GLN A 19 -4.83 -4.66 -3.28
N ARG A 20 -3.86 -3.83 -2.88
CA ARG A 20 -4.05 -2.81 -1.83
C ARG A 20 -5.14 -1.81 -2.21
N ARG A 21 -5.14 -1.35 -3.46
CA ARG A 21 -6.19 -0.46 -3.99
C ARG A 21 -7.55 -1.15 -3.97
N ILE A 22 -7.67 -2.37 -4.47
CA ILE A 22 -8.92 -3.14 -4.52
C ILE A 22 -9.47 -3.35 -3.10
N LEU A 23 -8.62 -3.80 -2.17
CA LEU A 23 -9.01 -4.05 -0.78
C LEU A 23 -9.48 -2.76 -0.10
N GLY A 24 -8.73 -1.66 -0.26
CA GLY A 24 -9.10 -0.36 0.28
C GLY A 24 -10.44 0.14 -0.25
N VAL A 25 -10.72 -0.02 -1.55
CA VAL A 25 -12.01 0.35 -2.16
C VAL A 25 -13.15 -0.48 -1.59
N LEU A 26 -12.96 -1.80 -1.44
CA LEU A 26 -13.99 -2.66 -0.86
C LEU A 26 -14.33 -2.26 0.57
N ILE A 27 -13.33 -2.01 1.41
CA ILE A 27 -13.55 -1.59 2.81
C ILE A 27 -14.23 -0.21 2.85
N GLU A 28 -13.74 0.75 2.04
CA GLU A 28 -14.32 2.09 1.94
C GLU A 28 -15.81 2.03 1.60
N LYS A 29 -16.18 1.26 0.56
CA LYS A 29 -17.56 1.18 0.07
C LYS A 29 -18.46 0.33 0.96
N ALA A 30 -17.94 -0.69 1.63
CA ALA A 30 -18.69 -1.44 2.63
C ALA A 30 -19.19 -0.52 3.76
N ARG A 31 -18.40 0.48 4.14
CA ARG A 31 -18.75 1.44 5.19
C ARG A 31 -19.57 2.63 4.69
N THR A 32 -19.16 3.23 3.57
CA THR A 32 -19.74 4.51 3.09
C THR A 32 -20.97 4.33 2.21
N THR A 33 -21.10 3.19 1.53
CA THR A 33 -22.20 2.91 0.61
C THR A 33 -22.70 1.47 0.79
N PRO A 34 -23.25 1.12 1.97
CA PRO A 34 -23.64 -0.26 2.28
C PRO A 34 -24.70 -0.81 1.32
N ASP A 35 -25.60 0.03 0.81
CA ASP A 35 -26.64 -0.37 -0.15
C ASP A 35 -26.08 -0.85 -1.49
N ALA A 36 -24.90 -0.34 -1.87
CA ALA A 36 -24.20 -0.73 -3.10
C ALA A 36 -23.31 -1.96 -2.92
N TYR A 37 -23.10 -2.42 -1.68
CA TYR A 37 -22.21 -3.51 -1.33
C TYR A 37 -22.98 -4.84 -1.21
N PRO A 38 -22.47 -5.99 -1.70
CA PRO A 38 -21.16 -6.20 -2.34
C PRO A 38 -21.04 -5.58 -3.75
N LEU A 39 -19.82 -5.22 -4.14
CA LEU A 39 -19.55 -4.43 -5.35
C LEU A 39 -19.46 -5.30 -6.60
N SER A 40 -20.00 -4.83 -7.73
CA SER A 40 -19.71 -5.41 -9.04
C SER A 40 -18.29 -5.02 -9.52
N LEU A 41 -17.78 -5.71 -10.55
CA LEU A 41 -16.51 -5.36 -11.18
C LEU A 41 -16.46 -3.89 -11.64
N ASN A 42 -17.50 -3.41 -12.30
CA ASN A 42 -17.57 -2.02 -12.76
C ASN A 42 -17.51 -1.02 -11.59
N ALA A 43 -18.15 -1.34 -10.47
CA ALA A 43 -18.08 -0.51 -9.27
C ALA A 43 -16.67 -0.50 -8.67
N LEU A 44 -15.96 -1.63 -8.71
CA LEU A 44 -14.56 -1.72 -8.28
C LEU A 44 -13.63 -0.89 -9.18
N VAL A 45 -13.76 -1.01 -10.51
CA VAL A 45 -12.98 -0.21 -11.47
C VAL A 45 -13.19 1.29 -11.22
N ASN A 46 -14.46 1.71 -11.12
CA ASN A 46 -14.80 3.11 -10.85
C ASN A 46 -14.25 3.58 -9.51
N GLY A 47 -14.33 2.74 -8.46
CA GLY A 47 -13.80 3.03 -7.14
C GLY A 47 -12.27 3.10 -7.10
N ALA A 48 -11.58 2.24 -7.85
CA ALA A 48 -10.13 2.19 -7.88
C ALA A 48 -9.51 3.37 -8.63
N ASN A 49 -10.20 3.87 -9.65
CA ASN A 49 -9.76 4.95 -10.54
C ASN A 49 -10.34 6.34 -10.16
N GLN A 50 -10.93 6.49 -8.97
CA GLN A 50 -11.45 7.79 -8.52
C GLN A 50 -10.34 8.84 -8.45
N LYS A 51 -10.65 10.08 -8.90
CA LYS A 51 -9.72 11.22 -8.86
C LYS A 51 -9.50 11.78 -7.45
N SER A 52 -10.47 11.59 -6.57
CA SER A 52 -10.40 12.00 -5.17
C SER A 52 -10.08 10.81 -4.29
N ASN A 53 -9.43 11.08 -3.16
CA ASN A 53 -9.15 10.08 -2.12
C ASN A 53 -8.32 8.87 -2.60
N ARG A 54 -7.52 9.04 -3.65
CA ARG A 54 -6.59 8.04 -4.16
C ARG A 54 -5.22 8.65 -4.35
N HIS A 55 -4.21 7.99 -3.84
CA HIS A 55 -2.81 8.33 -4.10
C HIS A 55 -1.97 7.04 -4.11
N PRO A 56 -1.25 6.73 -5.21
CA PRO A 56 -1.23 7.44 -6.48
C PRO A 56 -2.56 7.28 -7.26
N LEU A 57 -2.81 8.17 -8.21
CA LEU A 57 -3.90 7.97 -9.18
C LEU A 57 -3.56 6.75 -10.05
N MET A 58 -4.56 5.90 -10.28
CA MET A 58 -4.41 4.69 -11.11
C MET A 58 -5.44 4.71 -12.25
N GLN A 59 -5.13 3.97 -13.30
CA GLN A 59 -6.02 3.71 -14.43
C GLN A 59 -6.07 2.20 -14.65
N LEU A 60 -6.73 1.49 -13.73
CA LEU A 60 -6.88 0.05 -13.78
C LEU A 60 -7.97 -0.34 -14.77
N THR A 61 -7.71 -1.37 -15.57
CA THR A 61 -8.70 -1.95 -16.47
C THR A 61 -9.53 -3.01 -15.73
N PRO A 62 -10.73 -3.36 -16.22
CA PRO A 62 -11.51 -4.47 -15.67
C PRO A 62 -10.72 -5.78 -15.61
N GLU A 63 -9.99 -6.12 -16.67
CA GLU A 63 -9.21 -7.37 -16.78
C GLU A 63 -8.12 -7.42 -15.71
N THR A 64 -7.40 -6.31 -15.52
CA THR A 64 -6.36 -6.20 -14.49
C THR A 64 -6.93 -6.43 -13.09
N ILE A 65 -8.15 -5.93 -12.82
CA ILE A 65 -8.80 -6.11 -11.52
C ILE A 65 -9.31 -7.55 -11.37
N GLU A 66 -9.86 -8.17 -12.42
CA GLU A 66 -10.29 -9.57 -12.39
C GLU A 66 -9.14 -10.52 -12.07
N ASP A 67 -7.99 -10.34 -12.73
CA ASP A 67 -6.79 -11.15 -12.49
C ASP A 67 -6.36 -11.09 -11.01
N GLU A 68 -6.36 -9.88 -10.43
CA GLU A 68 -6.03 -9.70 -9.01
C GLU A 68 -7.12 -10.19 -8.06
N LEU A 69 -8.40 -10.16 -8.46
CA LEU A 69 -9.47 -10.73 -7.65
C LEU A 69 -9.33 -12.25 -7.52
N VAL A 70 -8.83 -12.94 -8.56
CA VAL A 70 -8.55 -14.40 -8.48
C VAL A 70 -7.47 -14.68 -7.43
N THR A 71 -6.36 -13.93 -7.44
CA THR A 71 -5.27 -14.11 -6.46
C THR A 71 -5.74 -13.74 -5.04
N MET A 72 -6.49 -12.64 -4.90
CA MET A 72 -7.04 -12.21 -3.61
C MET A 72 -8.06 -13.17 -3.02
N ARG A 73 -8.85 -13.85 -3.85
CA ARG A 73 -9.77 -14.90 -3.41
C ARG A 73 -9.03 -16.12 -2.87
N THR A 74 -8.00 -16.56 -3.59
CA THR A 74 -7.15 -17.69 -3.18
C THR A 74 -6.46 -17.39 -1.85
N ALA A 75 -6.03 -16.14 -1.64
CA ALA A 75 -5.44 -15.68 -0.39
C ALA A 75 -6.46 -15.40 0.75
N GLY A 76 -7.77 -15.58 0.51
CA GLY A 76 -8.83 -15.38 1.51
C GLY A 76 -9.12 -13.90 1.84
N MET A 77 -8.69 -12.95 1.02
CA MET A 77 -8.92 -11.52 1.25
C MET A 77 -10.29 -11.05 0.76
N VAL A 78 -10.81 -11.71 -0.28
CA VAL A 78 -12.06 -11.34 -0.98
C VAL A 78 -12.86 -12.61 -1.25
N ALA A 79 -14.19 -12.51 -1.25
CA ALA A 79 -15.09 -13.53 -1.78
C ALA A 79 -15.94 -12.98 -2.92
N GLU A 80 -16.16 -13.81 -3.92
CA GLU A 80 -17.24 -13.63 -4.87
C GLU A 80 -18.56 -14.07 -4.22
N VAL A 81 -19.57 -13.23 -4.32
CA VAL A 81 -20.93 -13.50 -3.86
C VAL A 81 -21.78 -13.71 -5.09
N GLN A 82 -22.19 -14.97 -5.30
CA GLN A 82 -23.18 -15.30 -6.31
C GLN A 82 -24.57 -15.12 -5.70
N GLY A 83 -25.21 -13.99 -6.00
CA GLY A 83 -26.62 -13.76 -5.71
C GLY A 83 -27.51 -14.15 -6.89
N GLY A 84 -28.83 -14.04 -6.75
CA GLY A 84 -29.79 -14.30 -7.85
C GLY A 84 -29.69 -13.37 -9.08
N SER A 85 -28.68 -12.50 -9.12
CA SER A 85 -28.36 -11.65 -10.27
C SER A 85 -27.20 -12.27 -11.06
N ARG A 86 -27.25 -12.20 -12.40
CA ARG A 86 -26.22 -12.76 -13.30
C ARG A 86 -24.84 -12.11 -13.17
N VAL A 87 -24.73 -10.96 -12.51
CA VAL A 87 -23.48 -10.21 -12.41
C VAL A 87 -22.72 -10.60 -11.13
N PRO A 88 -21.46 -11.07 -11.22
CA PRO A 88 -20.67 -11.40 -10.04
C PRO A 88 -20.44 -10.15 -9.19
N LYS A 89 -20.54 -10.33 -7.87
CA LYS A 89 -20.28 -9.29 -6.88
C LYS A 89 -19.18 -9.74 -5.93
N TYR A 90 -18.45 -8.78 -5.37
CA TYR A 90 -17.27 -9.04 -4.54
C TYR A 90 -17.43 -8.38 -3.17
N ARG A 91 -17.06 -9.15 -2.14
CA ARG A 91 -17.00 -8.69 -0.75
C ARG A 91 -15.60 -8.91 -0.18
N HIS A 92 -15.13 -8.01 0.68
CA HIS A 92 -13.89 -8.22 1.43
C HIS A 92 -14.10 -9.09 2.67
N TYR A 93 -13.01 -9.75 3.07
CA TYR A 93 -12.80 -10.34 4.40
C TYR A 93 -11.70 -9.62 5.17
N ALA A 94 -11.38 -8.38 4.78
CA ALA A 94 -10.29 -7.60 5.35
C ALA A 94 -10.31 -7.50 6.89
N TYR A 95 -11.48 -7.47 7.53
CA TYR A 95 -11.58 -7.38 9.00
C TYR A 95 -11.03 -8.63 9.68
N ASP A 96 -11.39 -9.80 9.20
CA ASP A 96 -10.88 -11.07 9.72
C ASP A 96 -9.44 -11.30 9.25
N TYR A 97 -9.16 -10.99 7.98
CA TYR A 97 -7.85 -11.17 7.36
C TYR A 97 -6.77 -10.32 8.03
N LEU A 98 -7.05 -9.06 8.36
CA LEU A 98 -6.12 -8.17 9.05
C LEU A 98 -6.31 -8.16 10.57
N GLY A 99 -7.43 -8.70 11.08
CA GLY A 99 -7.79 -8.63 12.49
C GLY A 99 -8.15 -7.22 12.96
N VAL A 100 -8.69 -6.36 12.09
CA VAL A 100 -8.99 -4.94 12.37
C VAL A 100 -10.49 -4.66 12.36
N LYS A 101 -10.92 -3.72 13.21
CA LYS A 101 -12.33 -3.30 13.31
C LYS A 101 -12.47 -1.81 13.62
N GLY A 102 -13.62 -1.23 13.29
CA GLY A 102 -13.96 0.16 13.63
C GLY A 102 -12.88 1.15 13.19
N ALA A 103 -12.34 1.91 14.14
CA ALA A 103 -11.35 2.96 13.87
C ALA A 103 -10.01 2.41 13.33
N GLU A 104 -9.61 1.19 13.71
CA GLU A 104 -8.42 0.54 13.15
C GLU A 104 -8.60 0.26 11.66
N ALA A 105 -9.78 -0.22 11.26
CA ALA A 105 -10.11 -0.46 9.87
C ALA A 105 -10.17 0.86 9.07
N ALA A 106 -10.65 1.94 9.67
CA ALA A 106 -10.66 3.27 9.07
C ALA A 106 -9.25 3.77 8.76
N VAL A 107 -8.33 3.66 9.73
CA VAL A 107 -6.91 4.02 9.55
C VAL A 107 -6.26 3.18 8.46
N MET A 108 -6.46 1.85 8.49
CA MET A 108 -5.91 0.96 7.46
C MET A 108 -6.46 1.29 6.07
N THR A 109 -7.74 1.63 5.96
CA THR A 109 -8.36 2.00 4.67
C THR A 109 -7.73 3.27 4.09
N GLU A 110 -7.53 4.30 4.90
CA GLU A 110 -6.86 5.53 4.44
C GLU A 110 -5.41 5.27 4.00
N LEU A 111 -4.66 4.46 4.74
CA LEU A 111 -3.29 4.08 4.38
C LEU A 111 -3.24 3.25 3.09
N LEU A 112 -4.18 2.33 2.89
CA LEU A 112 -4.25 1.51 1.66
C LEU A 112 -4.61 2.34 0.42
N LEU A 113 -5.44 3.37 0.58
CA LEU A 113 -5.93 4.19 -0.54
C LEU A 113 -5.00 5.33 -0.92
N ARG A 114 -4.24 5.87 0.04
CA ARG A 114 -3.40 7.06 -0.15
C ARG A 114 -1.92 6.90 0.19
N GLY A 115 -1.54 5.76 0.76
CA GLY A 115 -0.17 5.52 1.22
C GLY A 115 0.15 6.29 2.50
N GLU A 116 1.40 6.75 2.56
CA GLU A 116 2.00 7.41 3.70
C GLU A 116 1.37 8.76 4.02
N GLN A 117 1.05 8.98 5.29
CA GLN A 117 0.32 10.17 5.75
C GLN A 117 0.78 10.60 7.14
N THR A 118 0.69 11.90 7.42
CA THR A 118 0.95 12.43 8.76
C THR A 118 -0.17 12.02 9.73
N ALA A 119 0.12 11.97 11.04
CA ALA A 119 -0.89 11.71 12.07
C ALA A 119 -2.10 12.67 11.98
N GLY A 120 -1.87 13.95 11.69
CA GLY A 120 -2.93 14.95 11.55
C GLY A 120 -3.87 14.68 10.37
N GLU A 121 -3.30 14.30 9.22
CA GLU A 121 -4.08 13.91 8.05
C GLU A 121 -4.86 12.63 8.30
N LEU A 122 -4.21 11.61 8.88
CA LEU A 122 -4.85 10.33 9.20
C LEU A 122 -6.05 10.53 10.13
N ARG A 123 -5.88 11.31 11.21
CA ARG A 123 -7.00 11.61 12.12
C ARG A 123 -8.19 12.17 11.37
N THR A 124 -7.95 13.19 10.56
CA THR A 124 -8.99 13.96 9.87
C THR A 124 -9.68 13.14 8.78
N ARG A 125 -8.93 12.34 8.03
CA ARG A 125 -9.45 11.55 6.92
C ARG A 125 -10.14 10.27 7.42
N ALA A 126 -9.52 9.53 8.35
CA ALA A 126 -10.09 8.32 8.93
C ALA A 126 -11.37 8.59 9.74
N SER A 127 -11.48 9.78 10.36
CA SER A 127 -12.69 10.22 11.07
C SER A 127 -13.96 10.23 10.21
N ARG A 128 -13.83 10.21 8.87
CA ARG A 128 -14.97 10.12 7.95
C ARG A 128 -15.62 8.74 7.92
N PHE A 129 -14.89 7.70 8.31
CA PHE A 129 -15.38 6.32 8.37
C PHE A 129 -15.86 5.94 9.77
N GLU A 130 -15.08 6.33 10.78
CA GLU A 130 -15.32 6.07 12.19
C GLU A 130 -14.79 7.27 13.00
N PRO A 131 -15.58 7.88 13.90
CA PRO A 131 -15.13 9.05 14.65
C PRO A 131 -13.86 8.78 15.47
N ILE A 132 -12.85 9.66 15.35
CA ILE A 132 -11.63 9.65 16.17
C ILE A 132 -11.55 10.99 16.90
N ALA A 133 -11.70 10.96 18.23
CA ALA A 133 -11.89 12.16 19.05
C ALA A 133 -10.73 13.15 18.93
N ASP A 134 -9.49 12.67 19.11
CA ASP A 134 -8.28 13.49 19.14
C ASP A 134 -7.05 12.71 18.63
N LEU A 135 -5.89 13.37 18.65
CA LEU A 135 -4.62 12.75 18.26
C LEU A 135 -4.13 11.70 19.27
N THR A 136 -4.52 11.82 20.54
CA THR A 136 -4.17 10.83 21.58
C THR A 136 -4.82 9.49 21.26
N THR A 137 -6.12 9.50 21.00
CA THR A 137 -6.90 8.33 20.57
C THR A 137 -6.33 7.73 19.28
N LEU A 138 -5.91 8.57 18.32
CA LEU A 138 -5.27 8.08 17.10
C LEU A 138 -3.95 7.36 17.40
N HIS A 139 -3.10 7.89 18.29
CA HIS A 139 -1.84 7.23 18.62
C HIS A 139 -2.06 5.89 19.33
N GLU A 140 -3.06 5.77 20.19
CA GLU A 140 -3.44 4.48 20.79
C GLU A 140 -3.84 3.44 19.73
N ILE A 141 -4.63 3.86 18.73
CA ILE A 141 -4.99 3.03 17.58
C ILE A 141 -3.76 2.64 16.77
N LEU A 142 -2.86 3.59 16.50
CA LEU A 142 -1.62 3.34 15.75
C LEU A 142 -0.67 2.41 16.51
N ASP A 143 -0.58 2.51 17.83
CA ASP A 143 0.23 1.61 18.66
C ASP A 143 -0.36 0.19 18.72
N SER A 144 -1.69 0.06 18.76
CA SER A 144 -2.38 -1.23 18.57
C SER A 144 -2.07 -1.86 17.21
N LEU A 145 -2.06 -1.06 16.14
CA LEU A 145 -1.73 -1.53 14.79
C LEU A 145 -0.23 -1.86 14.62
N LYS A 146 0.66 -1.09 15.24
CA LYS A 146 2.11 -1.32 15.25
C LYS A 146 2.47 -2.61 15.98
N SER A 147 1.86 -2.87 17.14
CA SER A 147 2.12 -4.11 17.91
C SER A 147 1.76 -5.38 17.13
N ARG A 148 0.87 -5.27 16.14
CA ARG A 148 0.48 -6.35 15.22
C ARG A 148 1.18 -6.30 13.86
N ASN A 149 2.22 -5.47 13.72
CA ASN A 149 2.98 -5.29 12.48
C ASN A 149 2.11 -4.91 11.26
N LEU A 150 1.04 -4.14 11.46
CA LEU A 150 0.16 -3.66 10.37
C LEU A 150 0.49 -2.24 9.93
N VAL A 151 1.08 -1.44 10.81
CA VAL A 151 1.47 -0.04 10.56
C VAL A 151 2.89 0.18 11.03
N VAL A 152 3.62 1.05 10.35
CA VAL A 152 4.98 1.46 10.70
C VAL A 152 5.12 2.98 10.60
N ALA A 153 5.86 3.56 11.54
CA ALA A 153 6.27 4.96 11.46
C ALA A 153 7.45 5.09 10.51
N LEU A 154 7.37 6.01 9.56
CA LEU A 154 8.44 6.32 8.60
C LEU A 154 9.39 7.40 9.13
N THR A 155 8.90 8.25 10.04
CA THR A 155 9.70 9.31 10.66
C THR A 155 9.74 9.16 12.19
N PRO A 156 10.75 9.75 12.85
CA PRO A 156 10.86 9.74 14.31
C PRO A 156 9.62 10.34 14.99
N ALA A 157 9.42 9.99 16.27
CA ALA A 157 8.34 10.56 17.06
C ALA A 157 8.52 12.07 17.18
N GLY A 158 7.46 12.83 16.89
CA GLY A 158 7.51 14.29 16.90
C GLY A 158 6.36 14.93 16.12
N ARG A 159 6.44 16.24 15.96
CA ARG A 159 5.46 16.98 15.16
C ARG A 159 5.59 16.56 13.70
N GLY A 160 4.47 16.21 13.08
CA GLY A 160 4.45 15.79 11.67
C GLY A 160 4.89 14.34 11.43
N GLN A 161 4.86 13.48 12.47
CA GLN A 161 5.17 12.06 12.31
C GLN A 161 4.32 11.42 11.19
N VAL A 162 5.00 10.70 10.30
CA VAL A 162 4.43 10.05 9.11
C VAL A 162 4.33 8.56 9.35
N PHE A 163 3.18 7.99 9.00
CA PHE A 163 2.90 6.57 9.13
C PHE A 163 2.52 5.97 7.78
N THR A 164 2.82 4.68 7.62
CA THR A 164 2.35 3.89 6.49
C THR A 164 1.92 2.48 6.93
N HIS A 165 1.20 1.77 6.07
CA HIS A 165 0.85 0.37 6.34
C HIS A 165 2.07 -0.55 6.15
N ASN A 166 2.10 -1.73 6.77
CA ASN A 166 3.19 -2.69 6.66
C ASN A 166 2.81 -3.91 5.80
N LEU A 167 2.02 -3.65 4.74
CA LEU A 167 1.53 -4.64 3.78
C LEU A 167 2.22 -4.50 2.40
N TYR A 168 3.31 -3.74 2.35
CA TYR A 168 4.14 -3.61 1.15
C TYR A 168 4.95 -4.87 0.90
N LEU A 169 5.49 -5.00 -0.30
CA LEU A 169 6.62 -5.91 -0.53
C LEU A 169 7.84 -5.41 0.27
N PRO A 170 8.70 -6.31 0.80
CA PRO A 170 9.83 -5.90 1.64
C PRO A 170 10.72 -4.81 1.00
N GLU A 171 11.08 -4.98 -0.26
CA GLU A 171 11.88 -4.00 -1.01
C GLU A 171 11.20 -2.64 -1.17
N GLU A 172 9.88 -2.63 -1.38
CA GLU A 172 9.11 -1.39 -1.53
C GLU A 172 9.07 -0.62 -0.21
N LEU A 173 8.94 -1.33 0.91
CA LEU A 173 8.97 -0.72 2.24
C LEU A 173 10.34 -0.15 2.59
N GLU A 174 11.42 -0.85 2.25
CA GLU A 174 12.78 -0.36 2.49
C GLU A 174 13.08 0.90 1.68
N LYS A 175 12.68 0.93 0.41
CA LYS A 175 12.78 2.13 -0.43
C LYS A 175 12.02 3.31 0.19
N LEU A 176 10.82 3.06 0.72
CA LEU A 176 10.02 4.07 1.37
C LEU A 176 10.67 4.59 2.66
N LYS A 177 11.18 3.69 3.53
CA LYS A 177 11.91 4.08 4.74
C LYS A 177 13.13 4.94 4.42
N ARG A 178 13.90 4.56 3.40
CA ARG A 178 15.08 5.32 2.95
C ARG A 178 14.72 6.73 2.50
N LYS A 179 13.68 6.85 1.68
CA LYS A 179 13.16 8.15 1.21
C LYS A 179 12.86 9.08 2.39
N PHE A 180 12.19 8.59 3.43
CA PHE A 180 11.83 9.43 4.59
C PHE A 180 13.00 9.68 5.55
N SER A 181 13.95 8.74 5.69
CA SER A 181 15.16 8.99 6.49
C SER A 181 16.07 10.06 5.88
N GLU A 182 16.17 10.13 4.55
CA GLU A 182 16.99 11.13 3.84
C GLU A 182 16.38 12.53 3.96
N HIS A 183 15.06 12.68 3.82
CA HIS A 183 14.38 13.99 3.90
C HIS A 183 14.32 14.55 5.33
N THR A 184 14.32 13.70 6.36
CA THR A 184 14.29 14.17 7.76
C THR A 184 15.62 14.83 8.19
N GLY A 185 16.70 14.64 7.41
CA GLY A 185 18.00 15.25 7.68
C GLY A 185 18.12 16.74 7.31
N ASP A 186 17.27 17.24 6.41
CA ASP A 186 17.37 18.61 5.85
C ASP A 186 16.39 19.61 6.47
N ASP A 187 15.28 19.13 7.08
CA ASP A 187 14.17 19.98 7.52
C ASP A 187 14.21 20.37 9.02
N MET A 188 15.37 20.30 9.70
CA MET A 188 15.47 20.79 11.09
C MET A 188 15.50 22.32 11.22
N GLU A 189 15.38 23.06 10.11
CA GLU A 189 15.37 24.53 10.11
C GLU A 189 14.37 25.10 9.09
N SER A 190 13.07 24.83 9.24
CA SER A 190 12.02 25.61 8.57
C SER A 190 10.67 25.47 9.26
N THR A 191 10.34 26.48 10.08
CA THR A 191 8.98 26.64 10.65
C THR A 191 8.05 27.21 9.57
N PRO A 192 6.83 26.69 9.32
CA PRO A 192 5.90 27.38 8.45
C PRO A 192 5.07 28.37 9.28
N ALA A 193 5.31 29.67 9.07
CA ALA A 193 4.43 30.73 9.51
C ALA A 193 3.31 30.96 8.48
N ALA A 194 2.08 30.95 9.00
CA ALA A 194 0.84 31.58 8.55
C ALA A 194 0.60 31.98 7.07
N SER A 195 -0.58 31.57 6.59
CA SER A 195 -1.35 32.06 5.44
C SER A 195 -1.46 33.60 5.38
N GLN A 196 -1.36 34.26 4.22
CA GLN A 196 -2.41 34.62 3.23
C GLN A 196 -1.85 35.75 2.31
N PRO A 197 -2.56 36.32 1.30
CA PRO A 197 -3.41 35.77 0.24
C PRO A 197 -2.93 36.20 -1.18
N ALA A 198 -3.57 35.65 -2.21
CA ALA A 198 -3.33 35.94 -3.63
C ALA A 198 -3.56 37.42 -4.01
N ARG A 199 -2.71 37.95 -4.89
CA ARG A 199 -2.97 39.14 -5.70
C ARG A 199 -2.56 38.91 -7.16
N ASP A 200 -3.57 39.06 -8.00
CA ASP A 200 -3.65 39.65 -9.34
C ASP A 200 -2.62 39.27 -10.43
N PHE A 201 -3.21 38.75 -11.51
CA PHE A 201 -2.69 38.63 -12.87
C PHE A 201 -2.28 39.99 -13.45
N ASP A 202 -1.12 40.04 -14.11
CA ASP A 202 -1.00 40.70 -15.41
C ASP A 202 0.15 40.10 -16.25
N ALA A 203 0.00 40.22 -17.57
CA ALA A 203 0.62 39.47 -18.65
C ALA A 203 2.09 39.81 -18.97
N GLY A 204 2.77 38.86 -19.61
CA GLY A 204 4.06 39.09 -20.27
C GLY A 204 4.54 37.89 -21.08
N ILE A 205 4.37 37.96 -22.40
CA ILE A 205 4.82 37.00 -23.41
C ILE A 205 6.36 36.92 -23.44
N ALA A 206 6.93 35.72 -23.36
CA ALA A 206 8.30 35.46 -23.82
C ALA A 206 8.46 34.04 -24.37
N THR A 207 8.80 34.00 -25.65
CA THR A 207 9.15 32.85 -26.48
C THR A 207 10.50 32.23 -26.08
N GLY A 208 10.63 30.90 -26.16
CA GLY A 208 11.91 30.28 -26.52
C GLY A 208 12.36 29.02 -25.77
N ARG A 209 12.56 27.96 -26.55
CA ARG A 209 13.46 26.79 -26.40
C ARG A 209 13.09 25.66 -25.43
N SER A 210 12.80 24.52 -26.06
CA SER A 210 12.89 23.15 -25.55
C SER A 210 14.29 22.82 -25.03
N PRO A 211 14.44 22.15 -23.88
CA PRO A 211 15.67 21.45 -23.53
C PRO A 211 15.58 19.98 -23.92
N THR A 212 16.45 19.64 -24.86
CA THR A 212 16.86 18.30 -25.28
C THR A 212 17.23 17.40 -24.11
N GLU A 213 16.84 16.14 -24.26
CA GLU A 213 17.24 14.95 -23.52
C GLU A 213 18.70 14.98 -23.09
N ARG A 214 18.93 14.83 -21.78
CA ARG A 214 20.19 14.31 -21.25
C ARG A 214 19.88 13.07 -20.44
N GLN A 215 20.13 11.93 -21.09
CA GLN A 215 20.04 10.59 -20.55
C GLN A 215 21.03 10.43 -19.39
N SER A 216 20.52 10.07 -18.21
CA SER A 216 21.30 9.51 -17.11
C SER A 216 21.48 8.01 -17.36
N ALA A 217 22.58 7.65 -18.02
CA ALA A 217 22.92 6.28 -18.39
C ALA A 217 23.36 5.38 -17.21
N SER A 218 23.50 5.89 -15.98
CA SER A 218 24.06 5.10 -14.86
C SER A 218 23.05 4.24 -14.10
N GLY A 219 21.76 4.57 -14.13
CA GLY A 219 20.74 3.81 -13.39
C GLY A 219 20.33 2.51 -14.10
N GLY A 220 20.30 2.52 -15.43
CA GLY A 220 19.84 1.38 -16.23
C GLY A 220 20.80 0.19 -16.22
N GLU A 221 22.10 0.43 -16.04
CA GLU A 221 23.12 -0.61 -15.97
C GLU A 221 23.00 -1.39 -14.65
N SER A 222 22.85 -0.68 -13.52
CA SER A 222 22.67 -1.30 -12.20
C SER A 222 21.41 -2.17 -12.11
N PHE A 223 20.29 -1.72 -12.67
CA PHE A 223 19.08 -2.55 -12.72
C PHE A 223 19.21 -3.74 -13.66
N ARG A 224 19.96 -3.61 -14.76
CA ARG A 224 20.17 -4.70 -15.72
C ARG A 224 21.06 -5.80 -15.13
N GLU A 225 22.06 -5.42 -14.35
CA GLU A 225 22.90 -6.35 -13.59
C GLU A 225 22.09 -7.09 -12.51
N GLU A 226 21.27 -6.37 -11.74
CA GLU A 226 20.40 -6.96 -10.71
C GLU A 226 19.39 -7.97 -11.31
N ILE A 227 18.80 -7.64 -12.47
CA ILE A 227 17.94 -8.57 -13.21
C ILE A 227 18.71 -9.80 -13.72
N GLY A 228 19.99 -9.65 -14.07
CA GLY A 228 20.87 -10.76 -14.46
C GLY A 228 21.07 -11.75 -13.30
N LEU A 229 21.48 -11.22 -12.15
CA LEU A 229 21.72 -12.02 -10.93
C LEU A 229 20.45 -12.73 -10.45
N LEU A 230 19.31 -12.03 -10.44
CA LEU A 230 18.03 -12.63 -10.04
C LEU A 230 17.60 -13.76 -11.00
N ARG A 231 17.91 -13.65 -12.30
CA ARG A 231 17.60 -14.70 -13.27
C ARG A 231 18.48 -15.94 -13.07
N GLU A 232 19.75 -15.75 -12.72
CA GLU A 232 20.66 -16.84 -12.38
C GLU A 232 20.21 -17.55 -11.11
N GLU A 233 19.86 -16.81 -10.06
CA GLU A 233 19.36 -17.38 -8.80
C GLU A 233 18.06 -18.16 -9.01
N ILE A 234 17.12 -17.66 -9.82
CA ILE A 234 15.91 -18.40 -10.19
C ILE A 234 16.24 -19.69 -10.95
N CYS A 235 17.29 -19.70 -11.77
CA CYS A 235 17.72 -20.90 -12.47
C CYS A 235 18.25 -21.96 -11.50
N GLU A 236 19.12 -21.56 -10.57
CA GLU A 236 19.67 -22.46 -9.55
C GLU A 236 18.59 -23.03 -8.63
N LEU A 237 17.66 -22.19 -8.16
CA LEU A 237 16.55 -22.64 -7.31
C LEU A 237 15.63 -23.62 -8.04
N ARG A 238 15.37 -23.42 -9.33
CA ARG A 238 14.57 -24.36 -10.13
C ARG A 238 15.24 -25.72 -10.25
N LEU A 239 16.55 -25.75 -10.51
CA LEU A 239 17.32 -27.00 -10.58
C LEU A 239 17.33 -27.73 -9.23
N LEU A 240 17.48 -27.00 -8.13
CA LEU A 240 17.45 -27.58 -6.79
C LEU A 240 16.07 -28.16 -6.44
N VAL A 241 14.99 -27.48 -6.83
CA VAL A 241 13.62 -27.98 -6.65
C VAL A 241 13.40 -29.26 -7.47
N GLU A 242 13.90 -29.32 -8.70
CA GLU A 242 13.81 -30.51 -9.54
C GLU A 242 14.57 -31.68 -8.91
N GLU A 243 15.81 -31.46 -8.44
CA GLU A 243 16.61 -32.50 -7.76
C GLU A 243 15.95 -33.01 -6.47
N LEU A 244 15.40 -32.10 -5.66
CA LEU A 244 14.71 -32.48 -4.42
C LEU A 244 13.42 -33.25 -4.70
N THR A 245 12.70 -32.88 -5.76
CA THR A 245 11.49 -33.57 -6.20
C THR A 245 11.81 -34.99 -6.66
N ASP A 246 12.84 -35.16 -7.48
CA ASP A 246 13.34 -36.47 -7.92
C ASP A 246 13.76 -37.35 -6.74
N ARG A 247 14.43 -36.75 -5.75
CA ARG A 247 14.89 -37.46 -4.55
C ARG A 247 13.73 -37.89 -3.64
N LEU A 248 12.68 -37.08 -3.54
CA LEU A 248 11.45 -37.45 -2.83
C LEU A 248 10.73 -38.61 -3.54
N GLN A 249 10.60 -38.55 -4.87
CA GLN A 249 9.96 -39.63 -5.64
C GLN A 249 10.69 -40.97 -5.50
N ARG A 250 12.03 -40.97 -5.37
CA ARG A 250 12.82 -42.19 -5.11
C ARG A 250 12.70 -42.75 -3.70
N LEU A 251 12.22 -41.95 -2.74
CA LEU A 251 11.98 -42.39 -1.35
C LEU A 251 10.53 -42.85 -1.14
N GLU A 252 9.61 -42.35 -1.97
CA GLU A 252 8.17 -42.69 -1.93
C GLU A 252 7.79 -43.87 -2.84
N GLY A 253 8.67 -44.30 -3.76
CA GLY A 253 8.52 -45.48 -4.61
C GLY A 253 9.36 -46.66 -4.17
#